data_AF-A0A1B3LWW7-F1
#
_entry.id   AF-A0A1B3LWW7-F1
#
_cell.length_a   1.000
_cell.length_b   1.000
_cell.length_c   1.000
_cell.angle_alpha   90.00
_cell.angle_beta   90.00
_cell.angle_gamma   90.00
#
_symmetry.space_group_name_H-M   'P 1'
#
loop_
_entity.id
_entity.type
_entity.pdbx_description
1 polymer ?
#
loop_
_entity_poly.entity_id
_entity_poly.type
_entity_poly.pdbx_seq_one_letter_code
_entity_poly.pdbx_strand_id
1 'polypeptide(L)'
;MALAHSHYGWHTDSTLRYLPDGSALRTDISATLFLSDPASYDGGELHIEDTHGNQHIKLAAGSLVIYPSGSIHEVKPVTRGEHACYLFMQSVVKDTECRRQLHEMDQALMDLRQRCGETDPALVRLTGLYNNLLRRWSEC
;
A
#
# COMPACT_ATOMS: atom_id res chain seq x y z
N MET A 1 27.32 -25.64 4.76
CA MET A 1 25.88 -25.46 4.52
C MET A 1 25.64 -23.99 4.24
N ALA A 2 25.25 -23.63 3.01
CA ALA A 2 24.88 -22.24 2.73
C ALA A 2 23.54 -21.96 3.44
N LEU A 3 23.52 -20.97 4.33
CA LEU A 3 22.27 -20.43 4.86
C LEU A 3 21.46 -19.93 3.66
N ALA A 4 20.27 -20.49 3.44
CA ALA A 4 19.35 -19.95 2.44
C ALA A 4 18.93 -18.56 2.93
N HIS A 5 19.46 -17.51 2.31
CA HIS A 5 19.07 -16.15 2.62
C HIS A 5 17.71 -15.92 1.96
N SER A 6 16.64 -15.85 2.76
CA SER A 6 15.31 -15.50 2.28
C SER A 6 15.39 -14.14 1.60
N HIS A 7 15.21 -14.13 0.28
CA HIS A 7 15.15 -12.95 -0.56
C HIS A 7 14.15 -13.20 -1.67
N TYR A 8 13.63 -12.11 -2.24
CA TYR A 8 12.71 -12.19 -3.37
C TYR A 8 13.18 -11.17 -4.40
N GLY A 9 13.66 -11.65 -5.55
CA GLY A 9 14.24 -10.80 -6.58
C GLY A 9 13.23 -9.88 -7.26
N TRP A 10 13.70 -9.10 -8.24
CA TRP A 10 12.84 -8.18 -9.00
C TRP A 10 11.66 -8.88 -9.64
N HIS A 11 10.46 -8.41 -9.33
CA HIS A 11 9.20 -8.96 -9.81
C HIS A 11 8.08 -7.93 -9.71
N THR A 12 6.95 -8.25 -10.34
CA THR A 12 5.65 -7.69 -9.99
C THR A 12 4.82 -8.77 -9.29
N ASP A 13 3.89 -8.34 -8.44
CA ASP A 13 3.00 -9.29 -7.77
C ASP A 13 1.99 -9.91 -8.75
N SER A 14 1.62 -11.16 -8.49
CA SER A 14 0.57 -11.85 -9.24
C SER A 14 -0.76 -11.11 -9.11
N THR A 15 -1.38 -10.76 -10.25
CA THR A 15 -2.66 -10.01 -10.34
C THR A 15 -3.79 -10.59 -9.48
N LEU A 16 -3.81 -11.92 -9.31
CA LEU A 16 -4.81 -12.64 -8.55
C LEU A 16 -4.15 -13.50 -7.47
N ARG A 17 -4.74 -13.49 -6.28
CA ARG A 17 -4.46 -14.41 -5.18
C ARG A 17 -5.70 -15.26 -4.95
N TYR A 18 -5.56 -16.58 -4.95
CA TYR A 18 -6.68 -17.46 -4.61
C TYR A 18 -6.78 -17.61 -3.09
N LEU A 19 -7.99 -17.43 -2.56
CA LEU A 19 -8.31 -17.55 -1.15
C LEU A 19 -8.65 -19.01 -0.80
N PRO A 20 -8.63 -19.39 0.51
CA PRO A 20 -8.92 -20.76 0.93
C PRO A 20 -10.31 -21.28 0.52
N ASP A 21 -11.26 -20.39 0.28
CA ASP A 21 -12.61 -20.71 -0.20
C ASP A 21 -12.70 -20.88 -1.74
N GLY A 22 -11.58 -20.73 -2.46
CA GLY A 22 -11.48 -20.84 -3.90
C GLY A 22 -11.81 -19.56 -4.67
N SER A 23 -12.23 -18.49 -3.99
CA SER A 23 -12.43 -17.18 -4.61
C SER A 23 -11.09 -16.52 -4.97
N ALA A 24 -11.12 -15.54 -5.88
CA ALA A 24 -9.94 -14.80 -6.30
C ALA A 24 -9.98 -13.36 -5.79
N LEU A 25 -8.89 -12.92 -5.18
CA LEU A 25 -8.63 -11.55 -4.76
C LEU A 25 -7.74 -10.87 -5.79
N ARG A 26 -8.19 -9.74 -6.33
CA ARG A 26 -7.37 -8.86 -7.18
C ARG A 26 -6.39 -8.07 -6.33
N THR A 27 -5.10 -8.18 -6.64
CA THR A 27 -4.05 -7.50 -5.87
C THR A 27 -3.89 -6.06 -6.37
N ASP A 28 -4.69 -5.13 -5.85
CA ASP A 28 -4.55 -3.72 -6.22
C ASP A 28 -3.44 -3.04 -5.43
N ILE A 29 -3.30 -3.40 -4.16
CA ILE A 29 -2.35 -2.81 -3.22
C ILE A 29 -1.55 -3.93 -2.55
N SER A 30 -0.22 -3.80 -2.62
CA SER A 30 0.73 -4.55 -1.81
C SER A 30 1.09 -3.74 -0.57
N ALA A 31 1.33 -4.44 0.53
CA ALA A 31 1.78 -3.80 1.76
C ALA A 31 2.82 -4.65 2.50
N THR A 32 3.75 -3.98 3.16
CA THR A 32 4.73 -4.61 4.05
C THR A 32 4.59 -4.00 5.44
N LEU A 33 4.23 -4.82 6.43
CA LEU A 33 4.19 -4.44 7.84
C LEU A 33 5.52 -4.81 8.48
N PHE A 34 6.26 -3.84 8.98
CA PHE A 34 7.54 -4.11 9.62
C PHE A 34 7.29 -4.65 11.03
N LEU A 35 7.65 -5.91 11.29
CA LEU A 35 7.46 -6.56 12.59
C LEU A 35 8.73 -6.61 13.45
N SER A 36 9.89 -6.45 12.80
CA SER A 36 11.21 -6.49 13.45
C SER A 36 11.79 -5.09 13.53
N ASP A 37 12.58 -4.82 14.57
CA ASP A 37 13.41 -3.61 14.63
C ASP A 37 14.42 -3.62 13.47
N PRO A 38 14.55 -2.54 12.68
CA PRO A 38 15.50 -2.49 11.56
C PRO A 38 16.96 -2.75 11.98
N ALA A 39 17.33 -2.54 13.24
CA ALA A 39 18.68 -2.83 13.77
C ALA A 39 18.89 -4.32 14.13
N SER A 40 17.82 -5.12 14.26
CA SER A 40 17.91 -6.53 14.61
C SER A 40 18.25 -7.45 13.43
N TYR A 41 18.29 -6.92 12.21
CA TYR A 41 18.61 -7.68 11.00
C TYR A 41 19.41 -6.86 9.97
N ASP A 42 20.27 -7.55 9.23
CA ASP A 42 21.12 -6.95 8.19
C ASP A 42 20.55 -7.28 6.80
N GLY A 43 20.56 -6.30 5.89
CA GLY A 43 19.85 -6.38 4.61
C GLY A 43 18.34 -6.27 4.78
N GLY A 44 17.58 -6.97 3.92
CA GLY A 44 16.13 -7.02 3.99
C GLY A 44 15.40 -5.73 3.60
N GLU A 45 16.07 -4.82 2.89
CA GLU A 45 15.44 -3.63 2.36
C GLU A 45 14.43 -3.99 1.27
N LEU A 46 13.25 -3.37 1.31
CA LEU A 46 12.30 -3.38 0.21
C LEU A 46 12.72 -2.32 -0.80
N HIS A 47 13.00 -2.73 -2.02
CA HIS A 47 13.29 -1.83 -3.13
C HIS A 47 12.09 -1.79 -4.07
N ILE A 48 11.60 -0.61 -4.40
CA ILE A 48 10.48 -0.40 -5.33
C ILE A 48 10.95 0.50 -6.46
N GLU A 49 10.78 0.06 -7.70
CA GLU A 49 11.00 0.87 -8.89
C GLU A 49 9.77 1.75 -9.16
N ASP A 50 10.01 3.04 -9.31
CA ASP A 50 9.05 4.05 -9.73
C ASP A 50 9.60 4.79 -10.96
N THR A 51 8.72 5.50 -11.65
CA THR A 51 8.96 6.38 -12.80
C THR A 51 10.14 7.33 -12.60
N HIS A 52 10.44 7.70 -11.34
CA HIS A 52 11.50 8.66 -10.99
C HIS A 52 12.72 8.00 -10.31
N GLY A 53 12.78 6.67 -10.23
CA GLY A 53 13.90 5.93 -9.65
C GLY A 53 13.48 4.89 -8.61
N ASN A 54 14.44 4.39 -7.85
CA ASN A 54 14.23 3.32 -6.87
C ASN A 54 14.07 3.90 -5.46
N GLN A 55 13.00 3.49 -4.77
CA GLN A 55 12.81 3.75 -3.34
C GLN A 55 13.33 2.56 -2.53
N HIS A 56 14.10 2.84 -1.48
CA HIS A 56 14.71 1.84 -0.61
C HIS A 56 14.11 2.00 0.79
N ILE A 57 13.43 0.96 1.27
CA ILE A 57 12.51 1.07 2.41
C ILE A 57 12.87 0.04 3.48
N LYS A 58 13.16 0.55 4.68
CA LYS A 58 13.38 -0.22 5.89
C LYS A 58 12.89 0.59 7.08
N LEU A 59 11.69 0.29 7.58
CA LEU A 59 11.00 1.11 8.58
C LEU A 59 11.08 0.49 9.98
N ALA A 60 10.75 1.29 10.99
CA ALA A 60 10.63 0.82 12.37
C ALA A 60 9.51 -0.21 12.52
N ALA A 61 9.65 -1.11 13.49
CA ALA A 61 8.62 -2.08 13.84
C ALA A 61 7.28 -1.36 14.14
N GLY A 62 6.18 -1.89 13.61
CA GLY A 62 4.84 -1.31 13.65
C GLY A 62 4.51 -0.37 12.49
N SER A 63 5.49 -0.03 11.64
CA SER A 63 5.24 0.80 10.44
C SER A 63 4.69 -0.04 9.28
N LEU A 64 3.83 0.55 8.46
CA LEU A 64 3.29 -0.06 7.24
C LEU A 64 3.72 0.77 6.04
N VAL A 65 4.28 0.12 5.01
CA VAL A 65 4.37 0.70 3.67
C VAL A 65 3.30 0.07 2.78
N ILE A 66 2.65 0.89 1.96
CA ILE A 66 1.70 0.46 0.94
C ILE A 66 2.15 0.97 -0.42
N TYR A 67 1.98 0.17 -1.47
CA TYR A 67 2.36 0.51 -2.84
C TYR A 67 1.50 -0.26 -3.85
N PRO A 68 1.37 0.20 -5.10
CA PRO A 68 0.64 -0.55 -6.13
C PRO A 68 1.28 -1.92 -6.36
N SER A 69 0.50 -3.00 -6.36
CA SER A 69 1.07 -4.35 -6.57
C SER A 69 1.68 -4.54 -7.97
N GLY A 70 1.33 -3.67 -8.91
CA GLY A 70 1.93 -3.61 -10.25
C GLY A 70 3.32 -3.00 -10.29
N SER A 71 3.83 -2.43 -9.18
CA SER A 71 5.19 -1.90 -9.10
C SER A 71 6.23 -3.02 -9.15
N ILE A 72 7.30 -2.82 -9.92
CA ILE A 72 8.45 -3.71 -9.91
C ILE A 72 9.19 -3.52 -8.58
N HIS A 73 9.44 -4.60 -7.85
CA HIS A 73 10.09 -4.53 -6.55
C HIS A 73 10.90 -5.78 -6.21
N GLU A 74 11.84 -5.66 -5.27
CA GLU A 74 12.63 -6.75 -4.69
C GLU A 74 12.73 -6.59 -3.17
N VAL A 75 12.96 -7.70 -2.46
CA VAL A 75 13.40 -7.70 -1.06
C VAL A 75 14.83 -8.21 -1.03
N LYS A 76 15.76 -7.38 -0.55
CA LYS A 76 17.18 -7.74 -0.46
C LYS A 76 17.38 -8.92 0.51
N PRO A 77 18.42 -9.75 0.30
CA PRO A 77 18.71 -10.85 1.20
C PRO A 77 18.93 -10.40 2.64
N VAL A 78 18.31 -11.12 3.59
CA VAL A 78 18.62 -10.98 5.01
C VAL A 78 19.83 -11.85 5.33
N THR A 79 20.93 -11.23 5.79
CA THR A 79 22.19 -11.92 6.10
C THR A 79 22.37 -12.24 7.58
N ARG A 80 21.58 -11.58 8.44
CA ARG A 80 21.52 -11.81 9.90
C ARG A 80 20.13 -11.45 10.39
N GLY A 81 19.58 -12.22 11.33
CA GLY A 81 18.25 -11.98 11.91
C GLY A 81 17.11 -12.42 11.00
N GLU A 82 15.90 -11.92 11.26
CA GLU A 82 14.70 -12.26 10.51
C GLU A 82 13.75 -11.05 10.37
N HIS A 83 13.08 -10.96 9.23
CA HIS A 83 11.93 -10.10 9.01
C HIS A 83 11.00 -10.78 8.00
N ALA A 84 9.69 -10.72 8.22
CA ALA A 84 8.69 -11.06 7.20
C ALA A 84 7.31 -10.55 7.62
N CYS A 85 6.68 -9.72 6.79
CA CYS A 85 5.22 -9.62 6.70
C CYS A 85 4.85 -8.87 5.42
N TYR A 86 4.13 -9.53 4.53
CA TYR A 86 3.59 -8.94 3.32
C TYR A 86 2.11 -9.29 3.19
N LEU A 87 1.34 -8.36 2.64
CA LEU A 87 -0.12 -8.41 2.56
C LEU A 87 -0.57 -7.96 1.17
N PHE A 88 -1.72 -8.47 0.74
CA PHE A 88 -2.40 -8.07 -0.49
C PHE A 88 -3.80 -7.60 -0.18
N MET A 89 -4.23 -6.53 -0.84
CA MET A 89 -5.56 -5.97 -0.70
C MET A 89 -6.17 -5.68 -2.06
N GLN A 90 -7.46 -5.99 -2.17
CA GLN A 90 -8.31 -5.49 -3.25
C GLN A 90 -8.94 -4.18 -2.79
N SER A 91 -8.75 -3.13 -3.57
CA SER A 91 -9.39 -1.85 -3.35
C SER A 91 -10.76 -1.86 -4.03
N VAL A 92 -11.74 -1.19 -3.41
CA VAL A 92 -13.01 -0.90 -4.09
C VAL A 92 -12.78 -0.01 -5.32
N VAL A 93 -11.77 0.88 -5.29
CA VAL A 93 -11.34 1.66 -6.45
C VAL A 93 -10.10 1.01 -7.05
N LYS A 94 -10.27 0.34 -8.19
CA LYS A 94 -9.23 -0.39 -8.91
C LYS A 94 -8.10 0.53 -9.39
N ASP A 95 -8.47 1.61 -10.08
CA ASP A 95 -7.53 2.54 -10.69
C ASP A 95 -6.71 3.30 -9.63
N THR A 96 -5.38 3.23 -9.75
CA THR A 96 -4.44 3.81 -8.79
C THR A 96 -4.55 5.33 -8.73
N GLU A 97 -4.75 5.99 -9.87
CA GLU A 97 -4.79 7.44 -9.95
C GLU A 97 -6.12 8.00 -9.39
N CYS A 98 -7.25 7.37 -9.72
CA CYS A 98 -8.54 7.64 -9.11
C CYS A 98 -8.48 7.49 -7.58
N ARG A 99 -7.83 6.42 -7.09
CA ARG A 99 -7.66 6.17 -5.66
C ARG A 99 -6.78 7.23 -4.99
N ARG A 100 -5.70 7.67 -5.64
CA ARG A 100 -4.83 8.77 -5.18
C ARG A 100 -5.60 10.08 -5.08
N GLN A 101 -6.37 10.42 -6.11
CA GLN A 101 -7.19 11.64 -6.15
C GLN A 101 -8.26 11.66 -5.05
N LEU A 102 -8.94 10.52 -4.81
CA LEU A 102 -9.88 10.40 -3.70
C LEU A 102 -9.16 10.59 -2.35
N HIS A 103 -8.00 9.96 -2.15
CA HIS A 103 -7.25 10.12 -0.90
C HIS A 103 -6.88 11.59 -0.64
N GLU A 104 -6.36 12.31 -1.64
CA GLU A 104 -6.03 13.73 -1.51
C GLU A 104 -7.26 14.59 -1.21
N MET A 105 -8.37 14.32 -1.88
CA MET A 105 -9.63 15.02 -1.63
C MET A 105 -10.13 14.76 -0.21
N ASP A 106 -10.04 13.52 0.29
CA ASP A 106 -10.45 13.16 1.65
C ASP A 106 -9.58 13.85 2.71
N GLN A 107 -8.25 13.89 2.55
CA GLN A 107 -7.36 14.62 3.44
C GLN A 107 -7.70 16.12 3.49
N ALA A 108 -7.97 16.74 2.34
CA ALA A 108 -8.38 18.13 2.27
C ALA A 108 -9.74 18.38 2.94
N LEU A 109 -10.70 17.46 2.78
CA LEU A 109 -12.01 17.52 3.44
C LEU A 109 -11.90 17.36 4.96
N MET A 110 -11.03 16.48 5.45
CA MET A 110 -10.75 16.30 6.88
C MET A 110 -10.19 17.58 7.50
N ASP A 111 -9.23 18.21 6.84
CA ASP A 111 -8.64 19.48 7.30
C ASP A 111 -9.66 20.64 7.24
N LEU A 112 -10.45 20.74 6.17
CA LEU A 112 -11.54 21.72 6.10
C LEU A 112 -12.54 21.53 7.24
N ARG A 113 -12.93 20.29 7.53
CA ARG A 113 -13.84 19.96 8.63
C ARG A 113 -13.34 20.48 9.98
N GLN A 114 -12.04 20.38 10.25
CA GLN A 114 -11.44 20.90 11.47
C GLN A 114 -11.51 22.44 11.54
N ARG A 115 -11.46 23.12 10.40
CA ARG A 115 -11.42 24.59 10.31
C ARG A 115 -12.81 25.25 10.30
N CYS A 116 -13.76 24.73 9.54
CA CYS A 116 -15.09 25.33 9.37
C CYS A 116 -16.23 24.60 10.10
N GLY A 117 -15.97 23.41 10.66
CA GLY A 117 -16.98 22.59 11.34
C GLY A 117 -17.83 21.74 10.38
N GLU A 118 -18.44 20.68 10.91
CA GLU A 118 -19.09 19.64 10.10
C GLU A 118 -20.33 20.10 9.33
N THR A 119 -20.99 21.15 9.79
CA THR A 119 -22.26 21.64 9.23
C THR A 119 -22.09 22.76 8.20
N ASP A 120 -20.85 23.11 7.84
CA ASP A 120 -20.61 24.12 6.80
C ASP A 120 -21.25 23.68 5.46
N PRO A 121 -22.13 24.50 4.84
CA PRO A 121 -22.84 24.10 3.64
C PRO A 121 -21.94 23.81 2.42
N ALA A 122 -20.76 24.42 2.32
CA ALA A 122 -19.81 24.14 1.24
C ALA A 122 -19.10 22.81 1.50
N LEU A 123 -18.68 22.56 2.74
CA LEU A 123 -18.09 21.27 3.15
C LEU A 123 -19.05 20.11 2.84
N VAL A 124 -20.33 20.22 3.24
CA VAL A 124 -21.35 19.19 2.96
C VAL A 124 -21.45 18.89 1.46
N ARG A 125 -21.41 19.92 0.60
CA ARG A 125 -21.45 19.74 -0.86
C ARG A 125 -20.20 19.05 -1.39
N LEU A 126 -19.01 19.45 -0.93
CA LEU A 126 -17.74 18.84 -1.35
C LEU A 126 -17.64 17.38 -0.90
N THR A 127 -18.05 17.06 0.33
CA THR A 127 -18.18 15.67 0.81
C THR A 127 -19.20 14.89 -0.03
N GLY A 128 -20.30 15.51 -0.45
CA GLY A 128 -21.24 14.91 -1.40
C GLY A 128 -20.60 14.56 -2.75
N LEU A 129 -19.76 15.45 -3.30
CA LEU A 129 -19.02 15.20 -4.53
C LEU A 129 -18.00 14.05 -4.37
N TYR A 130 -17.26 14.02 -3.26
CA TYR A 130 -16.35 12.90 -2.94
C TYR A 130 -17.09 11.56 -2.96
N ASN A 131 -18.23 11.48 -2.27
CA ASN A 131 -19.04 10.26 -2.23
C ASN A 131 -19.60 9.86 -3.62
N ASN A 132 -19.92 10.84 -4.47
CA ASN A 132 -20.37 10.56 -5.84
C ASN A 132 -19.23 10.05 -6.73
N LEU A 133 -18.00 10.57 -6.57
CA LEU A 133 -16.82 10.06 -7.25
C LEU A 133 -16.48 8.64 -6.77
N LEU A 134 -16.48 8.40 -5.46
CA LEU A 134 -16.27 7.08 -4.88
C LEU A 134 -17.30 6.09 -5.43
N ARG A 135 -18.59 6.45 -5.45
CA ARG A 135 -19.64 5.60 -6.04
C ARG A 135 -19.42 5.32 -7.52
N ARG A 136 -18.91 6.30 -8.28
CA ARG A 136 -18.64 6.16 -9.71
C ARG A 136 -17.45 5.25 -10.01
N TRP A 137 -16.41 5.29 -9.17
CA TRP A 137 -15.16 4.57 -9.38
C TRP A 137 -15.06 3.24 -8.63
N SER A 138 -16.02 2.95 -7.76
CA SER A 138 -16.05 1.68 -7.03
C SER A 138 -16.48 0.52 -7.93
N GLU A 139 -15.75 -0.59 -7.83
CA GLU A 139 -16.10 -1.91 -8.34
C GLU A 139 -16.37 -2.81 -7.12
N CYS A 140 -17.64 -3.20 -6.93
CA CYS A 140 -18.09 -4.04 -5.81
C CYS A 140 -18.48 -5.44 -6.29
#